data_AF-A0A829YHY6-F1
#
_entry.id   AF-A0A829YHY6-F1
#
_cell.length_a   1.000
_cell.length_b   1.000
_cell.length_c   1.000
_cell.angle_alpha   90.00
_cell.angle_beta   90.00
_cell.angle_gamma   90.00
#
_symmetry.space_group_name_H-M   'P 1'
#
loop_
_entity.id
_entity.type
_entity.pdbx_description
1 polymer ?
#
loop_
_entity_poly.entity_id
_entity_poly.type
_entity_poly.pdbx_seq_one_letter_code
_entity_poly.pdbx_strand_id
1 'polypeptide(L)'
;MIWSKLPSRWIHERKLCAFSPAGNRLAGGRGASGTAAAALKLQMALAMFASFRALPSDDTAGYARLSFSDLEELCDISRRSVARGLAVLEQHGLITTHAIGNANRYLLSQFELAGWAKLPRAHLLAENRFRGLGLRGATSLNALKLYLALVTFRPNPVRHVLLSYDRIEHYTGIPRPRIRHAIDVLINHDWISIGTHAVEPVDDHRKPTNAYILRGDFWGRPRQTYAHAAVTAEPPF
;
A
#
# COMPACT_ATOMS: atom_id res chain seq x y z
N MET A 1 2.26 3.01 17.24
CA MET A 1 2.89 1.94 16.42
C MET A 1 3.45 2.57 15.14
N ILE A 2 4.70 2.25 14.79
CA ILE A 2 5.44 2.92 13.69
C ILE A 2 5.05 2.37 12.31
N TRP A 3 4.82 1.06 12.24
CA TRP A 3 4.32 0.36 11.06
C TRP A 3 3.05 -0.43 11.39
N SER A 4 2.39 -0.99 10.38
CA SER A 4 1.22 -1.86 10.52
C SER A 4 1.29 -3.05 9.57
N LYS A 5 0.59 -4.14 9.91
CA LYS A 5 0.53 -5.36 9.09
C LYS A 5 -0.48 -5.15 7.97
N LEU A 6 -0.04 -5.30 6.72
CA LEU A 6 -0.90 -5.27 5.53
C LEU A 6 -0.95 -6.69 4.94
N PRO A 7 -2.12 -7.36 4.92
CA PRO A 7 -2.28 -8.60 4.18
C PRO A 7 -2.04 -8.34 2.69
N SER A 8 -1.04 -9.02 2.11
CA SER A 8 -0.54 -8.73 0.76
C SER A 8 -0.45 -9.96 -0.15
N ARG A 9 -0.79 -11.15 0.35
CA ARG A 9 -0.81 -12.40 -0.43
C ARG A 9 -1.64 -12.28 -1.72
N TRP A 10 -2.80 -11.63 -1.65
CA TRP A 10 -3.65 -11.39 -2.81
C TRP A 10 -2.98 -10.56 -3.92
N ILE A 11 -1.98 -9.74 -3.60
CA ILE A 11 -1.19 -8.98 -4.57
C ILE A 11 -0.21 -9.91 -5.30
N HIS A 12 0.42 -10.87 -4.60
CA HIS A 12 1.21 -11.93 -5.24
C HIS A 12 0.34 -12.78 -6.19
N GLU A 13 -0.92 -13.00 -5.83
CA GLU A 13 -1.94 -13.70 -6.65
C GLU A 13 -2.50 -12.83 -7.79
N ARG A 14 -1.93 -11.64 -8.05
CA ARG A 14 -2.32 -10.71 -9.12
C ARG A 14 -3.77 -10.21 -9.04
N LYS A 15 -4.44 -10.33 -7.89
CA LYS A 15 -5.81 -9.84 -7.70
C LYS A 15 -5.90 -8.31 -7.74
N LEU A 16 -4.78 -7.61 -7.58
CA LEU A 16 -4.69 -6.17 -7.75
C LEU A 16 -5.05 -5.71 -9.17
N CYS A 17 -4.84 -6.55 -10.20
CA CYS A 17 -5.25 -6.26 -11.57
C CYS A 17 -6.77 -6.04 -11.70
N ALA A 18 -7.58 -6.69 -10.85
CA ALA A 18 -9.03 -6.59 -10.90
C ALA A 18 -9.55 -5.19 -10.51
N PHE A 19 -8.76 -4.41 -9.78
CA PHE A 19 -9.03 -3.00 -9.47
C PHE A 19 -8.76 -2.13 -10.70
N SER A 20 -9.69 -2.18 -11.64
CA SER A 20 -9.66 -1.42 -12.89
C SER A 20 -11.04 -0.83 -13.18
N PRO A 21 -11.14 0.18 -14.06
CA PRO A 21 -12.44 0.75 -14.43
C PRO A 21 -13.40 -0.29 -15.03
N ALA A 22 -12.87 -1.27 -15.78
CA ALA A 22 -13.65 -2.33 -16.40
C ALA A 22 -14.00 -3.48 -15.43
N GLY A 23 -13.16 -3.73 -14.42
CA GLY A 23 -13.37 -4.79 -13.43
C GLY A 23 -14.42 -4.46 -12.37
N ASN A 24 -14.77 -3.18 -12.21
CA ASN A 24 -15.65 -2.73 -11.14
C ASN A 24 -17.09 -2.50 -11.63
N ARG A 25 -17.88 -3.57 -11.69
CA ARG A 25 -19.30 -3.53 -12.12
C ARG A 25 -20.20 -2.72 -11.18
N LEU A 26 -19.80 -2.53 -9.92
CA LEU A 26 -20.55 -1.72 -8.93
C LEU A 26 -20.43 -0.21 -9.19
N ALA A 27 -19.52 0.20 -10.07
CA ALA A 27 -19.38 1.58 -10.48
C ALA A 27 -19.92 1.74 -11.90
N GLY A 28 -21.12 2.31 -12.04
CA GLY A 28 -21.62 2.79 -13.33
C GLY A 28 -20.55 3.64 -14.02
N GLY A 29 -20.39 3.47 -15.34
CA GLY A 29 -19.15 3.76 -16.09
C GLY A 29 -18.41 5.08 -15.77
N ARG A 30 -19.10 6.15 -15.35
CA ARG A 30 -18.48 7.37 -14.79
C ARG A 30 -18.23 7.20 -13.28
N GLY A 31 -17.01 6.81 -12.91
CA GLY A 31 -16.57 6.77 -11.50
C GLY A 31 -15.87 5.49 -11.08
N ALA A 32 -15.77 4.49 -11.96
CA ALA A 32 -15.16 3.19 -11.65
C ALA A 32 -13.71 3.28 -11.14
N SER A 33 -12.90 4.17 -11.72
CA SER A 33 -11.54 4.43 -11.22
C SER A 33 -11.55 4.98 -9.80
N GLY A 34 -12.47 5.91 -9.50
CA GLY A 34 -12.56 6.55 -8.19
C GLY A 34 -13.05 5.60 -7.10
N THR A 35 -13.98 4.72 -7.43
CA THR A 35 -14.44 3.66 -6.50
C THR A 35 -13.35 2.63 -6.26
N ALA A 36 -12.62 2.19 -7.30
CA ALA A 36 -11.48 1.28 -7.12
C ALA A 36 -10.36 1.93 -6.29
N ALA A 37 -10.07 3.22 -6.52
CA ALA A 37 -9.12 3.97 -5.72
C ALA A 37 -9.58 4.09 -4.25
N ALA A 38 -10.88 4.36 -4.03
CA ALA A 38 -11.45 4.41 -2.69
C ALA A 38 -11.28 3.07 -1.96
N ALA A 39 -11.57 1.96 -2.64
CA ALA A 39 -11.39 0.62 -2.07
C ALA A 39 -9.94 0.38 -1.64
N LEU A 40 -8.96 0.64 -2.52
CA LEU A 40 -7.54 0.45 -2.18
C LEU A 40 -7.08 1.38 -1.06
N LYS A 41 -7.53 2.63 -1.04
CA LYS A 41 -7.24 3.58 0.04
C LYS A 41 -7.84 3.09 1.36
N LEU A 42 -9.10 2.65 1.37
CA LEU A 42 -9.75 2.08 2.55
C LEU A 42 -9.03 0.81 3.04
N GLN A 43 -8.56 -0.06 2.15
CA GLN A 43 -7.79 -1.24 2.55
C GLN A 43 -6.53 -0.86 3.33
N MET A 44 -5.80 0.18 2.87
CA MET A 44 -4.64 0.70 3.58
C MET A 44 -5.04 1.33 4.93
N ALA A 45 -6.13 2.09 4.97
CA ALA A 45 -6.65 2.69 6.19
C ALA A 45 -7.01 1.62 7.23
N LEU A 46 -7.77 0.61 6.84
CA LEU A 46 -8.14 -0.52 7.70
C LEU A 46 -6.88 -1.26 8.19
N ALA A 47 -5.92 -1.54 7.31
CA ALA A 47 -4.64 -2.16 7.69
C ALA A 47 -3.85 -1.33 8.71
N MET A 48 -3.84 -0.01 8.59
CA MET A 48 -3.17 0.89 9.54
C MET A 48 -3.80 0.88 10.93
N PHE A 49 -5.07 0.51 11.07
CA PHE A 49 -5.81 0.52 12.33
C PHE A 49 -6.27 -0.87 12.78
N ALA A 50 -5.87 -1.91 12.06
CA ALA A 50 -6.17 -3.28 12.42
C ALA A 50 -5.40 -3.71 13.67
N SER A 51 -6.10 -4.42 14.55
CA SER A 51 -5.54 -4.93 15.80
C SER A 51 -4.53 -6.03 15.49
N PHE A 52 -3.29 -5.90 15.96
CA PHE A 52 -2.22 -6.88 15.70
C PHE A 52 -2.43 -8.21 16.44
N ARG A 53 -3.19 -8.17 17.54
CA ARG A 53 -3.58 -9.34 18.34
C ARG A 53 -5.10 -9.35 18.46
N ALA A 54 -5.68 -10.53 18.68
CA ALA A 54 -7.08 -10.64 19.06
C ALA A 54 -7.30 -9.88 20.37
N LEU A 55 -8.36 -9.07 20.41
CA LEU A 55 -8.83 -8.42 21.62
C LEU A 55 -9.87 -9.31 22.32
N PRO A 56 -10.16 -9.15 23.62
CA PRO A 56 -11.15 -9.97 24.31
C PRO A 56 -12.57 -9.96 23.69
N SER A 57 -12.86 -8.95 22.87
CA SER A 57 -14.15 -8.80 22.18
C SER A 57 -14.14 -9.30 20.73
N ASP A 58 -13.03 -9.86 20.26
CA ASP A 58 -12.83 -10.40 18.92
C ASP A 58 -12.37 -11.87 19.00
N ASP A 59 -12.76 -12.67 18.02
CA ASP A 59 -12.34 -14.07 17.86
C ASP A 59 -10.92 -14.20 17.29
N THR A 60 -10.45 -13.19 16.54
CA THR A 60 -9.15 -13.19 15.88
C THR A 60 -8.51 -11.80 15.83
N ALA A 61 -7.25 -11.69 15.41
CA ALA A 61 -6.63 -10.40 15.12
C ALA A 61 -7.08 -9.87 13.75
N GLY A 62 -6.71 -8.63 13.43
CA GLY A 62 -6.97 -8.04 12.11
C GLY A 62 -8.26 -7.23 12.03
N TYR A 63 -8.98 -7.04 13.15
CA TYR A 63 -10.12 -6.14 13.21
C TYR A 63 -9.68 -4.68 13.27
N ALA A 64 -10.22 -3.87 12.36
CA ALA A 64 -10.21 -2.42 12.40
C ALA A 64 -11.57 -1.90 12.90
N ARG A 65 -11.54 -1.08 13.96
CA ARG A 65 -12.72 -0.44 14.57
C ARG A 65 -12.74 1.03 14.16
N LEU A 66 -13.17 1.29 12.93
CA LEU A 66 -13.32 2.65 12.40
C LEU A 66 -14.79 2.89 12.06
N SER A 67 -15.35 4.00 12.50
CA SER A 67 -16.66 4.45 12.04
C SER A 67 -16.61 4.91 10.58
N PHE A 68 -17.77 5.13 9.97
CA PHE A 68 -17.82 5.78 8.65
C PHE A 68 -17.18 7.17 8.70
N SER A 69 -17.44 7.95 9.75
CA SER A 69 -16.86 9.28 9.93
C SER A 69 -15.34 9.23 10.05
N ASP A 70 -14.79 8.27 10.78
CA ASP A 70 -13.34 8.08 10.90
C ASP A 70 -12.72 7.78 9.53
N LEU A 71 -13.39 6.94 8.72
CA LEU A 71 -12.92 6.62 7.37
C LEU A 71 -13.01 7.81 6.41
N GLU A 72 -14.07 8.61 6.50
CA GLU A 72 -14.21 9.86 5.73
C GLU A 72 -13.07 10.83 6.05
N GLU A 73 -12.80 11.06 7.34
CA GLU A 73 -11.74 11.96 7.79
C GLU A 73 -10.34 11.45 7.43
N LEU A 74 -10.07 10.17 7.73
CA LEU A 74 -8.76 9.55 7.51
C LEU A 74 -8.41 9.43 6.03
N CYS A 75 -9.39 9.16 5.18
CA CYS A 75 -9.16 9.02 3.74
C CYS A 75 -9.41 10.31 2.97
N ASP A 76 -10.03 11.34 3.56
CA ASP A 76 -10.50 12.55 2.88
C ASP A 76 -11.40 12.23 1.67
N ILE A 77 -12.43 11.42 1.90
CA ILE A 77 -13.38 10.98 0.85
C ILE A 77 -14.81 11.02 1.38
N SER A 78 -15.78 11.23 0.49
CA SER A 78 -17.19 11.25 0.87
C SER A 78 -17.69 9.92 1.42
N ARG A 79 -18.70 9.96 2.30
CA ARG A 79 -19.44 8.79 2.79
C ARG A 79 -19.88 7.81 1.69
N ARG A 80 -20.32 8.35 0.55
CA ARG A 80 -20.71 7.55 -0.62
C ARG A 80 -19.52 6.77 -1.18
N SER A 81 -18.34 7.39 -1.24
CA SER A 81 -17.11 6.72 -1.66
C SER A 81 -16.65 5.68 -0.64
N VAL A 82 -16.80 5.95 0.65
CA VAL A 82 -16.54 4.96 1.72
C VAL A 82 -17.42 3.73 1.51
N ALA A 83 -18.74 3.91 1.42
CA ALA A 83 -19.68 2.80 1.25
C ALA A 83 -19.38 1.96 0.01
N ARG A 84 -19.16 2.61 -1.15
CA ARG A 84 -18.83 1.91 -2.40
C ARG A 84 -17.48 1.21 -2.35
N GLY A 85 -16.48 1.84 -1.72
CA GLY A 85 -15.15 1.26 -1.58
C GLY A 85 -15.15 0.03 -0.68
N LEU A 86 -15.84 0.07 0.46
CA LEU A 86 -16.03 -1.08 1.35
C LEU A 86 -16.75 -2.23 0.64
N ALA A 87 -17.83 -1.94 -0.09
CA ALA A 87 -18.56 -2.96 -0.87
C ALA A 87 -17.66 -3.65 -1.92
N VAL A 88 -16.77 -2.91 -2.57
CA VAL A 88 -15.79 -3.47 -3.50
C VAL A 88 -14.77 -4.35 -2.78
N LEU A 89 -14.29 -3.95 -1.60
CA LEU A 89 -13.37 -4.78 -0.81
C LEU A 89 -14.03 -6.09 -0.36
N GLU A 90 -15.29 -6.05 0.07
CA GLU A 90 -16.06 -7.26 0.39
C GLU A 90 -16.29 -8.14 -0.83
N GLN A 91 -16.66 -7.56 -1.97
CA GLN A 91 -16.83 -8.31 -3.22
C GLN A 91 -15.55 -9.05 -3.65
N HIS A 92 -14.38 -8.45 -3.39
CA HIS A 92 -13.08 -9.08 -3.64
C HIS A 92 -12.63 -10.03 -2.51
N GLY A 93 -13.42 -10.19 -1.45
CA GLY A 93 -13.10 -11.02 -0.29
C GLY A 93 -11.84 -10.56 0.45
N LEU A 94 -11.58 -9.24 0.47
CA LEU A 94 -10.44 -8.65 1.16
C LEU A 94 -10.78 -8.20 2.59
N ILE A 95 -12.07 -7.97 2.86
CA ILE A 95 -12.60 -7.68 4.18
C ILE A 95 -13.92 -8.41 4.42
N THR A 96 -14.29 -8.53 5.70
CA THR A 96 -15.64 -8.87 6.15
C THR A 96 -16.12 -7.77 7.10
N THR A 97 -17.30 -7.19 6.87
CA THR A 97 -17.91 -6.23 7.80
C THR A 97 -18.81 -6.95 8.81
N HIS A 98 -18.62 -6.62 10.09
CA HIS A 98 -19.47 -7.04 11.19
C HIS A 98 -20.16 -5.80 11.77
N ALA A 99 -21.47 -5.70 11.58
CA ALA A 99 -22.28 -4.65 12.21
C ALA A 99 -22.56 -5.04 13.66
N ILE A 100 -22.07 -4.24 14.62
CA ILE A 100 -22.30 -4.47 16.06
C ILE A 100 -22.94 -3.19 16.63
N GLY A 101 -24.27 -3.21 16.74
CA GLY A 101 -25.05 -2.04 17.11
C GLY A 101 -24.87 -0.90 16.09
N ASN A 102 -24.46 0.28 16.56
CA ASN A 102 -24.23 1.46 15.72
C ASN A 102 -22.79 1.57 15.17
N ALA A 103 -21.92 0.59 15.46
CA ALA A 103 -20.53 0.61 15.05
C ALA A 103 -20.21 -0.60 14.15
N ASN A 104 -19.47 -0.33 13.07
CA ASN A 104 -18.95 -1.40 12.21
C ASN A 104 -17.55 -1.81 12.68
N ARG A 105 -17.30 -3.11 12.64
CA ARG A 105 -15.95 -3.68 12.71
C ARG A 105 -15.61 -4.31 11.37
N TYR A 106 -14.40 -4.07 10.88
CA TYR A 106 -13.95 -4.63 9.61
C TYR A 106 -12.82 -5.62 9.89
N LEU A 107 -13.04 -6.88 9.54
CA LEU A 107 -12.01 -7.92 9.61
C LEU A 107 -11.25 -7.96 8.29
N LEU A 108 -9.93 -7.81 8.32
CA LEU A 108 -9.09 -8.00 7.15
C LEU A 108 -8.92 -9.50 6.86
N SER A 109 -9.24 -9.91 5.63
CA SER A 109 -9.12 -11.31 5.22
C SER A 109 -7.66 -11.75 5.19
N GLN A 110 -7.41 -13.00 5.58
CA GLN A 110 -6.07 -13.61 5.62
C GLN A 110 -5.05 -12.85 6.49
N PHE A 111 -5.52 -12.09 7.49
CA PHE A 111 -4.64 -11.26 8.31
C PHE A 111 -3.59 -12.07 9.06
N GLU A 112 -3.93 -13.26 9.56
CA GLU A 112 -3.01 -14.14 10.29
C GLU A 112 -2.19 -15.08 9.41
N LEU A 113 -2.51 -15.18 8.12
CA LEU A 113 -1.79 -16.06 7.20
C LEU A 113 -0.42 -15.48 6.82
N ALA A 114 0.48 -16.36 6.36
CA ALA A 114 1.73 -15.95 5.73
C ALA A 114 1.46 -15.14 4.45
N GLY A 115 2.32 -14.16 4.17
CA GLY A 115 2.17 -13.25 3.01
C GLY A 115 1.56 -11.91 3.39
N TRP A 116 2.21 -11.20 4.31
CA TRP A 116 1.89 -9.83 4.68
C TRP A 116 3.12 -8.94 4.52
N ALA A 117 2.87 -7.64 4.36
CA ALA A 117 3.89 -6.63 4.23
C ALA A 117 3.80 -5.61 5.36
N LYS A 118 4.94 -4.99 5.70
CA LYS A 118 4.96 -3.86 6.64
C LYS A 118 4.60 -2.57 5.90
N LEU A 119 3.53 -1.93 6.34
CA LEU A 119 3.07 -0.63 5.87
C LEU A 119 3.56 0.46 6.85
N PRO A 120 4.21 1.55 6.40
CA PRO A 120 4.86 2.54 7.26
C PRO A 120 3.82 3.54 7.82
N ARG A 121 2.96 3.04 8.71
CA ARG A 121 1.81 3.74 9.30
C ARG A 121 2.13 5.16 9.77
N ALA A 122 3.15 5.33 10.59
CA ALA A 122 3.47 6.65 11.16
C ALA A 122 3.83 7.68 10.09
N HIS A 123 4.52 7.26 9.03
CA HIS A 123 4.88 8.14 7.93
C HIS A 123 3.67 8.54 7.08
N LEU A 124 2.79 7.58 6.77
CA LEU A 124 1.58 7.83 5.99
C LEU A 124 0.61 8.75 6.72
N LEU A 125 0.48 8.62 8.04
CA LEU A 125 -0.43 9.45 8.84
C LEU A 125 0.11 10.84 9.17
N ALA A 126 1.42 11.05 9.03
CA ALA A 126 2.03 12.35 9.28
C ALA A 126 1.70 13.36 8.18
N GLU A 127 1.53 14.64 8.55
CA GLU A 127 1.38 15.79 7.65
C GLU A 127 0.33 15.58 6.53
N ASN A 128 -0.76 14.89 6.84
CA ASN A 128 -1.82 14.57 5.88
C ASN A 128 -1.34 13.82 4.61
N ARG A 129 -0.17 13.17 4.61
CA ARG A 129 0.39 12.48 3.43
C ARG A 129 -0.56 11.42 2.87
N PHE A 130 -1.24 10.68 3.73
CA PHE A 130 -2.25 9.71 3.32
C PHE A 130 -3.56 10.37 2.85
N ARG A 131 -4.02 11.40 3.56
CA ARG A 131 -5.24 12.16 3.24
C ARG A 131 -5.13 12.82 1.88
N GLY A 132 -4.01 13.50 1.60
CA GLY A 132 -3.80 14.30 0.40
C GLY A 132 -3.85 13.55 -0.94
N LEU A 133 -3.69 12.22 -0.97
CA LEU A 133 -3.81 11.46 -2.22
C LEU A 133 -5.27 11.28 -2.62
N GLY A 134 -5.78 12.14 -3.51
CA GLY A 134 -7.18 12.14 -3.92
C GLY A 134 -7.59 10.91 -4.76
N LEU A 135 -8.91 10.75 -5.00
CA LEU A 135 -9.48 9.61 -5.74
C LEU A 135 -9.67 9.84 -7.25
N ARG A 136 -9.39 11.05 -7.76
CA ARG A 136 -9.79 11.44 -9.12
C ARG A 136 -8.81 10.92 -10.16
N GLY A 137 -9.35 10.24 -11.17
CA GLY A 137 -8.62 9.83 -12.36
C GLY A 137 -7.91 8.49 -12.24
N ALA A 138 -7.46 7.98 -13.38
CA ALA A 138 -6.74 6.71 -13.47
C ALA A 138 -5.36 6.78 -12.78
N THR A 139 -4.75 7.97 -12.71
CA THR A 139 -3.41 8.15 -12.13
C THR A 139 -3.40 7.87 -10.63
N SER A 140 -4.36 8.38 -9.85
CA SER A 140 -4.46 8.09 -8.41
C SER A 140 -4.66 6.60 -8.13
N LEU A 141 -5.53 5.94 -8.90
CA LEU A 141 -5.69 4.49 -8.82
C LEU A 141 -4.37 3.77 -9.10
N ASN A 142 -3.68 4.13 -10.18
CA ASN A 142 -2.39 3.53 -10.53
C ASN A 142 -1.32 3.78 -9.46
N ALA A 143 -1.29 4.97 -8.84
CA ALA A 143 -0.38 5.29 -7.75
C ALA A 143 -0.63 4.39 -6.52
N LEU A 144 -1.90 4.21 -6.12
CA LEU A 144 -2.26 3.30 -5.03
C LEU A 144 -1.87 1.84 -5.34
N LYS A 145 -2.16 1.37 -6.56
CA LYS A 145 -1.77 0.02 -7.00
C LYS A 145 -0.26 -0.16 -7.00
N LEU A 146 0.48 0.81 -7.54
CA LEU A 146 1.94 0.78 -7.54
C LEU A 146 2.48 0.74 -6.11
N TYR A 147 2.01 1.62 -5.22
CA TYR A 147 2.49 1.66 -3.84
C TYR A 147 2.24 0.33 -3.10
N LEU A 148 1.04 -0.24 -3.23
CA LEU A 148 0.73 -1.55 -2.65
C LEU A 148 1.66 -2.65 -3.17
N ALA A 149 1.96 -2.65 -4.46
CA ALA A 149 2.94 -3.59 -5.03
C ALA A 149 4.35 -3.34 -4.48
N LEU A 150 4.82 -2.10 -4.42
CA LEU A 150 6.16 -1.77 -3.88
C LEU A 150 6.29 -2.19 -2.41
N VAL A 151 5.28 -1.94 -1.57
CA VAL A 151 5.23 -2.38 -0.18
C VAL A 151 5.26 -3.90 -0.08
N THR A 152 4.53 -4.59 -0.96
CA THR A 152 4.43 -6.06 -0.98
C THR A 152 5.73 -6.75 -1.37
N PHE A 153 6.41 -6.26 -2.41
CA PHE A 153 7.62 -6.87 -2.95
C PHE A 153 8.92 -6.38 -2.29
N ARG A 154 8.83 -5.41 -1.36
CA ARG A 154 10.00 -4.94 -0.63
C ARG A 154 10.56 -6.06 0.26
N PRO A 155 11.84 -6.44 0.11
CA PRO A 155 12.46 -7.37 1.03
C PRO A 155 12.49 -6.77 2.44
N ASN A 156 12.30 -7.61 3.46
CA ASN A 156 12.24 -7.18 4.86
C ASN A 156 13.46 -6.40 5.40
N PRO A 157 14.72 -6.68 5.01
CA PRO A 157 15.88 -6.00 5.60
C PRO A 157 16.19 -4.64 4.96
N VAL A 158 15.59 -4.28 3.82
CA VAL A 158 15.94 -3.08 3.06
C VAL A 158 14.76 -2.12 2.91
N ARG A 159 15.06 -0.84 2.66
CA ARG A 159 14.07 0.22 2.37
C ARG A 159 13.71 0.33 0.90
N HIS A 160 14.51 -0.25 0.02
CA HIS A 160 14.30 -0.16 -1.41
C HIS A 160 13.68 -1.44 -1.97
N VAL A 161 13.02 -1.31 -3.12
CA VAL A 161 12.52 -2.42 -3.92
C VAL A 161 12.97 -2.24 -5.36
N LEU A 162 13.42 -3.34 -5.96
CA LEU A 162 13.74 -3.41 -7.38
C LEU A 162 12.55 -4.08 -8.08
N LEU A 163 11.80 -3.30 -8.86
CA LEU A 163 10.64 -3.82 -9.58
C LEU A 163 10.62 -3.23 -10.99
N SER A 164 10.92 -4.06 -11.98
CA SER A 164 10.89 -3.63 -13.38
C SER A 164 9.48 -3.22 -13.81
N TYR A 165 9.38 -2.42 -14.88
CA TYR A 165 8.09 -2.02 -15.43
C TYR A 165 7.26 -3.24 -15.87
N ASP A 166 7.90 -4.29 -16.39
CA ASP A 166 7.25 -5.57 -16.73
C ASP A 166 6.59 -6.20 -15.51
N ARG A 167 7.30 -6.25 -14.38
CA ARG A 167 6.76 -6.82 -13.13
C ARG A 167 5.66 -5.93 -12.56
N ILE A 168 5.83 -4.60 -12.59
CA ILE A 168 4.78 -3.67 -12.19
C ILE A 168 3.51 -3.95 -12.99
N GLU A 169 3.59 -3.96 -14.32
CA GLU A 169 2.45 -4.24 -15.19
C GLU A 169 1.84 -5.63 -14.92
N HIS A 170 2.66 -6.65 -14.74
CA HIS A 170 2.20 -8.01 -14.48
C HIS A 170 1.36 -8.16 -13.19
N TYR A 171 1.80 -7.54 -12.09
CA TYR A 171 1.15 -7.67 -10.78
C TYR A 171 0.07 -6.61 -10.52
N THR A 172 0.18 -5.44 -11.15
CA THR A 172 -0.76 -4.33 -10.94
C THR A 172 -1.73 -4.14 -12.09
N GLY A 173 -1.42 -4.61 -13.31
CA GLY A 173 -2.19 -4.30 -14.51
C GLY A 173 -2.11 -2.82 -14.92
N ILE A 174 -1.15 -2.05 -14.39
CA ILE A 174 -0.90 -0.68 -14.85
C ILE A 174 -0.17 -0.75 -16.20
N PRO A 175 -0.73 -0.19 -17.29
CA PRO A 175 -0.04 -0.16 -18.58
C PRO A 175 1.28 0.60 -18.47
N ARG A 176 2.36 0.11 -19.11
CA ARG A 176 3.70 0.72 -19.00
C ARG A 176 3.73 2.25 -19.14
N PRO A 177 3.04 2.88 -20.12
CA PRO A 177 3.09 4.32 -20.30
C PRO A 177 2.57 5.12 -19.09
N ARG A 178 1.73 4.48 -18.25
CA ARG A 178 1.13 5.10 -17.07
C ARG A 178 1.94 4.89 -15.78
N ILE A 179 2.95 4.02 -15.80
CA ILE A 179 3.78 3.74 -14.63
C ILE A 179 4.53 4.99 -14.17
N ARG A 180 5.11 5.76 -15.12
CA ARG A 180 5.85 6.98 -14.77
C ARG A 180 4.98 7.99 -14.03
N HIS A 181 3.78 8.26 -14.52
CA HIS A 181 2.83 9.15 -13.85
C HIS A 181 2.43 8.67 -12.44
N ALA A 182 2.29 7.35 -12.24
CA ALA A 182 2.03 6.78 -10.93
C ALA A 182 3.22 6.99 -9.97
N ILE A 183 4.46 6.84 -10.47
CA ILE A 183 5.69 7.13 -9.70
C ILE A 183 5.71 8.59 -9.28
N ASP A 184 5.42 9.51 -10.20
CA ASP A 184 5.46 10.96 -9.94
C ASP A 184 4.48 11.36 -8.84
N VAL A 185 3.27 10.81 -8.86
CA VAL A 185 2.29 11.01 -7.77
C VAL A 185 2.86 10.54 -6.44
N LEU A 186 3.45 9.34 -6.38
CA LEU A 186 4.00 8.82 -5.12
C LEU A 186 5.20 9.62 -4.60
N ILE A 187 6.02 10.19 -5.48
CA ILE A 187 7.11 11.09 -5.11
C ILE A 187 6.55 12.42 -4.57
N ASN A 188 5.56 13.00 -5.25
CA ASN A 188 4.95 14.27 -4.84
C ASN A 188 4.25 14.18 -3.48
N HIS A 189 3.75 13.00 -3.10
CA HIS A 189 3.20 12.75 -1.77
C HIS A 189 4.25 12.28 -0.74
N ASP A 190 5.53 12.21 -1.10
CA ASP A 190 6.62 11.66 -0.30
C ASP A 190 6.34 10.23 0.23
N TRP A 191 5.66 9.39 -0.56
CA TRP A 191 5.47 7.98 -0.22
C TRP A 191 6.69 7.14 -0.63
N ILE A 192 7.38 7.57 -1.69
CA ILE A 192 8.59 6.94 -2.21
C ILE A 192 9.60 8.00 -2.66
N SER A 193 10.86 7.59 -2.84
CA SER A 193 11.86 8.29 -3.65
C SER A 193 12.55 7.32 -4.61
N ILE A 194 13.24 7.82 -5.62
CA ILE A 194 14.03 6.99 -6.54
C ILE A 194 15.50 7.03 -6.09
N GLY A 195 16.12 5.86 -5.97
CA GLY A 195 17.56 5.73 -5.73
C GLY A 195 18.32 5.77 -7.06
N THR A 196 19.33 6.62 -7.14
CA THR A 196 20.08 6.91 -8.38
C THR A 196 21.10 5.82 -8.76
N HIS A 197 21.41 4.84 -7.89
CA HIS A 197 22.60 3.99 -8.04
C HIS A 197 22.41 2.48 -7.85
N ALA A 198 21.18 1.96 -7.89
CA ALA A 198 21.00 0.53 -7.62
C ALA A 198 21.02 -0.30 -8.90
N VAL A 199 22.13 -1.04 -9.03
CA VAL A 199 22.45 -2.12 -9.98
C VAL A 199 23.05 -1.62 -11.30
N GLU A 200 24.38 -1.65 -11.37
CA GLU A 200 25.07 -1.77 -12.65
C GLU A 200 24.56 -3.06 -13.33
N PRO A 201 24.13 -2.99 -14.60
CA PRO A 201 23.70 -4.18 -15.29
C PRO A 201 24.90 -5.13 -15.43
N VAL A 202 24.78 -6.33 -14.85
CA VAL A 202 25.73 -7.44 -15.05
C VAL A 202 25.76 -7.91 -16.52
N ASP A 203 24.87 -7.38 -17.36
CA ASP A 203 24.63 -7.78 -18.74
C ASP A 203 24.30 -6.52 -19.57
N ASP A 204 25.19 -6.16 -20.51
CA ASP A 204 25.36 -4.86 -21.21
C ASP A 204 24.13 -4.35 -22.00
N HIS A 205 23.00 -5.06 -21.96
CA HIS A 205 21.80 -4.75 -22.75
C HIS A 205 20.52 -4.56 -21.93
N ARG A 206 20.57 -4.72 -20.60
CA ARG A 206 19.38 -4.48 -19.74
C ARG A 206 19.40 -3.08 -19.15
N LYS A 207 18.36 -2.29 -19.48
CA LYS A 207 18.12 -1.01 -18.82
C LYS A 207 18.09 -1.21 -17.30
N PRO A 208 18.76 -0.36 -16.52
CA PRO A 208 18.80 -0.49 -15.06
C PRO A 208 17.36 -0.46 -14.51
N THR A 209 17.09 -1.35 -13.55
CA THR A 209 15.79 -1.38 -12.87
C THR A 209 15.75 -0.28 -11.85
N ASN A 210 14.73 0.58 -11.92
CA ASN A 210 14.54 1.63 -10.92
C ASN A 210 14.52 1.04 -9.50
N ALA A 211 15.30 1.64 -8.60
CA ALA A 211 15.21 1.36 -7.18
C ALA A 211 14.26 2.34 -6.52
N TYR A 212 13.12 1.81 -6.07
CA TYR A 212 12.12 2.60 -5.36
C TYR A 212 12.40 2.50 -3.87
N ILE A 213 12.74 3.61 -3.23
CA ILE A 213 12.96 3.70 -1.79
C ILE A 213 11.62 4.05 -1.14
N LEU A 214 11.06 3.15 -0.32
CA LEU A 214 9.86 3.46 0.45
C LEU A 214 10.21 4.40 1.60
N ARG A 215 9.39 5.43 1.78
CA ARG A 215 9.51 6.37 2.90
C ARG A 215 8.88 5.84 4.18
N GLY A 216 9.35 6.34 5.31
CA GLY A 216 8.95 5.93 6.65
C GLY A 216 9.81 4.83 7.28
N ASP A 217 9.47 4.48 8.52
CA ASP A 217 10.16 3.45 9.28
C ASP A 217 9.35 2.14 9.34
N PHE A 218 10.04 1.02 9.15
CA PHE A 218 9.50 -0.34 9.12
C PHE A 218 10.05 -1.23 10.24
N TRP A 219 11.02 -0.75 11.02
CA TRP A 219 11.71 -1.55 12.04
C TRP A 219 11.56 -0.99 13.45
N GLY A 220 11.01 0.22 13.60
CA GLY A 220 10.83 0.85 14.89
C GLY A 220 12.16 1.19 15.56
N ARG A 221 13.21 1.39 14.75
CA ARG A 221 14.52 1.77 15.28
C ARG A 221 14.51 3.29 15.52
N PRO A 222 15.08 3.79 16.64
CA PRO A 222 15.40 5.20 16.72
C PRO A 222 16.26 5.57 15.52
N ARG A 223 16.14 6.82 15.02
CA ARG A 223 16.96 7.35 13.93
C ARG A 223 18.44 7.11 14.24
N GLN A 224 19.01 6.01 13.78
CA GLN A 224 20.43 5.94 13.51
C GLN A 224 20.62 6.70 12.20
N THR A 225 21.04 7.95 12.34
CA THR A 225 21.86 8.61 11.34
C THR A 225 22.87 7.59 10.84
N TYR A 226 22.90 7.38 9.53
CA TYR A 226 24.08 6.78 8.90
C TYR A 226 25.21 7.79 9.04
N ALA A 227 25.77 7.89 10.25
CA ALA A 227 27.08 8.47 10.46
C ALA A 227 28.07 7.46 9.89
N HIS A 228 28.85 7.91 8.93
CA HIS A 228 30.06 7.30 8.37
C HIS A 228 30.62 6.13 9.20
N ALA A 229 30.55 4.91 8.66
CA ALA A 229 31.65 3.97 8.77
C ALA A 229 32.46 4.17 7.47
N ALA A 230 33.46 5.05 7.42
CA ALA A 230 34.84 4.77 7.86
C ALA A 230 35.24 3.37 7.36
N VAL A 231 35.89 3.24 6.20
CA VAL A 231 37.36 3.42 6.08
C VAL A 231 38.05 2.88 7.31
N THR A 232 38.16 1.55 7.42
CA THR A 232 39.34 0.80 7.92
C THR A 232 38.96 -0.67 8.07
N ALA A 233 39.48 -1.48 7.15
CA ALA A 233 39.73 -2.91 7.38
C ALA A 233 40.82 -3.32 6.38
N GLU A 234 42.08 -3.01 6.72
CA GLU A 234 43.20 -3.79 6.23
C GLU A 234 43.14 -5.20 6.86
N PRO A 235 43.58 -6.25 6.15
CA PRO A 235 43.52 -7.62 6.65
C PRO A 235 44.73 -7.94 7.54
N PRO A 236 44.59 -8.76 8.60
CA PRO A 236 45.75 -9.26 9.32
C PRO A 236 46.35 -10.48 8.61
N PHE A 237 47.67 -10.44 8.45
CA PHE A 237 48.54 -11.60 8.68
C PHE A 237 48.78 -11.73 10.19
#